data_AF-A0A263DM65-F1
#
_entry.id   AF-A0A263DM65-F1
#
_cell.length_a   1.000
_cell.length_b   1.000
_cell.length_c   1.000
_cell.angle_alpha   90.00
_cell.angle_beta   90.00
_cell.angle_gamma   90.00
#
_symmetry.space_group_name_H-M   'P 1'
#
loop_
_entity.id
_entity.type
_entity.pdbx_description
1 polymer ?
#
loop_
_entity_poly.entity_id
_entity_poly.type
_entity_poly.pdbx_seq_one_letter_code
_entity_poly.pdbx_strand_id
1 'polypeptide(L)'
;MHLTSFVNLSARQQHHDHPMTTVLRRYREVTALLSDPLQVRTGSDFETRSFACVEQLRPLIGDLAERDATEVTFEQQEDARQPLLWILPMTILGEASPGWPFHLLCWNEANSLAEGFQTPYRAARHIAAEAFHEPADPFDLIASMTTLTERYEDDPASREETAAKVRSALSEFLIRAPWPIIDD
;
A
#
# COMPACT_ATOMS: atom_id res chain seq x y z
N MET A 1 -1.55 -8.03 -6.60
CA MET A 1 -1.74 -6.70 -7.25
C MET A 1 -2.95 -5.93 -6.75
N HIS A 2 -4.19 -6.48 -6.73
CA HIS A 2 -5.37 -5.73 -6.27
C HIS A 2 -5.28 -5.31 -4.79
N LEU A 3 -4.83 -6.22 -3.91
CA LEU A 3 -4.61 -5.94 -2.50
C LEU A 3 -3.54 -4.86 -2.27
N THR A 4 -2.38 -4.99 -2.93
CA THR A 4 -1.33 -3.95 -2.93
C THR A 4 -1.89 -2.58 -3.30
N SER A 5 -2.69 -2.51 -4.37
CA SER A 5 -3.32 -1.25 -4.80
C SER A 5 -4.34 -0.73 -3.79
N PHE A 6 -5.12 -1.61 -3.15
CA PHE A 6 -6.07 -1.22 -2.11
C PHE A 6 -5.35 -0.57 -0.92
N VAL A 7 -4.27 -1.18 -0.44
CA VAL A 7 -3.48 -0.65 0.69
C VAL A 7 -2.91 0.73 0.35
N ASN A 8 -2.31 0.91 -0.83
CA ASN A 8 -1.79 2.21 -1.26
C ASN A 8 -2.86 3.29 -1.37
N LEU A 9 -3.99 2.97 -2.01
CA LEU A 9 -5.09 3.91 -2.19
C LEU A 9 -5.68 4.34 -0.84
N SER A 10 -5.67 3.44 0.14
CA SER A 10 -6.12 3.69 1.50
C SER A 10 -5.12 4.54 2.28
N ALA A 11 -3.82 4.28 2.17
CA ALA A 11 -2.77 5.10 2.78
C ALA A 11 -2.87 6.57 2.31
N ARG A 12 -3.11 6.76 1.00
CA ARG A 12 -3.27 8.09 0.38
C ARG A 12 -4.55 8.83 0.76
N GLN A 13 -5.48 8.20 1.48
CA GLN A 13 -6.68 8.90 1.95
C GLN A 13 -6.36 10.01 2.95
N GLN A 14 -5.24 9.95 3.65
CA GLN A 14 -4.78 11.04 4.52
C GLN A 14 -4.56 12.35 3.73
N HIS A 15 -4.22 12.26 2.45
CA HIS A 15 -3.96 13.41 1.58
C HIS A 15 -5.13 13.78 0.67
N HIS A 16 -6.22 13.01 0.70
CA HIS A 16 -7.38 13.18 -0.19
C HIS A 16 -7.05 13.09 -1.70
N ASP A 17 -5.94 12.43 -2.07
CA ASP A 17 -5.50 12.28 -3.47
C ASP A 17 -6.51 11.55 -4.36
N HIS A 18 -7.30 10.66 -3.76
CA HIS A 18 -8.19 9.77 -4.48
C HIS A 18 -9.61 9.83 -3.91
N PRO A 19 -10.64 9.90 -4.77
CA PRO A 19 -12.02 9.80 -4.32
C PRO A 19 -12.26 8.48 -3.57
N MET A 20 -13.04 8.53 -2.49
CA MET A 20 -13.36 7.35 -1.68
C MET A 20 -14.02 6.24 -2.51
N THR A 21 -14.83 6.61 -3.51
CA THR A 21 -15.43 5.67 -4.45
C THR A 21 -14.41 4.80 -5.19
N THR A 22 -13.20 5.31 -5.43
CA THR A 22 -12.10 4.51 -6.01
C THR A 22 -11.57 3.48 -5.03
N VAL A 23 -11.43 3.85 -3.76
CA VAL A 23 -10.99 2.94 -2.68
C VAL A 23 -12.03 1.86 -2.44
N LEU A 24 -13.31 2.23 -2.30
CA LEU A 24 -14.43 1.33 -2.11
C LEU A 24 -14.58 0.32 -3.26
N ARG A 25 -14.43 0.78 -4.51
CA ARG A 25 -14.39 -0.13 -5.67
C ARG A 25 -13.26 -1.14 -5.55
N ARG A 26 -12.06 -0.70 -5.16
CA ARG A 26 -10.90 -1.59 -5.04
C ARG A 26 -11.05 -2.56 -3.86
N TYR A 27 -11.65 -2.11 -2.76
CA TYR A 27 -12.05 -2.95 -1.64
C TYR A 27 -12.99 -4.07 -2.12
N ARG A 28 -14.06 -3.75 -2.84
CA ARG A 28 -15.00 -4.74 -3.40
C ARG A 28 -14.32 -5.78 -4.28
N GLU A 29 -13.43 -5.35 -5.17
CA GLU A 29 -12.67 -6.26 -6.04
C GLU A 29 -11.75 -7.19 -5.23
N VAL A 30 -11.10 -6.68 -4.18
CA VAL A 30 -10.31 -7.51 -3.26
C VAL A 30 -11.22 -8.53 -2.58
N THR A 31 -12.34 -8.13 -2.00
CA THR A 31 -13.28 -9.03 -1.32
C THR A 31 -13.82 -10.13 -2.24
N ALA A 32 -14.13 -9.80 -3.50
CA ALA A 32 -14.54 -10.78 -4.49
C ALA A 32 -13.44 -11.81 -4.76
N LEU A 33 -12.19 -11.37 -4.89
CA LEU A 33 -11.04 -12.26 -5.08
C LEU A 33 -10.76 -13.11 -3.83
N LEU A 34 -10.96 -12.60 -2.61
CA LEU A 34 -10.78 -13.41 -1.39
C LEU A 34 -11.74 -14.60 -1.31
N SER A 35 -12.88 -14.51 -1.98
CA SER A 35 -13.89 -15.57 -2.02
C SER A 35 -13.63 -16.59 -3.14
N ASP A 36 -12.64 -16.35 -4.01
CA ASP A 36 -12.30 -17.23 -5.13
C ASP A 36 -11.41 -18.39 -4.67
N PRO A 37 -11.89 -19.65 -4.77
CA PRO A 37 -11.13 -20.83 -4.35
C PRO A 37 -9.88 -21.11 -5.19
N LEU A 38 -9.72 -20.45 -6.35
CA LEU A 38 -8.55 -20.59 -7.22
C LEU A 38 -7.42 -19.61 -6.89
N GLN A 39 -7.60 -18.73 -5.89
CA GLN A 39 -6.53 -17.82 -5.48
C GLN A 39 -5.32 -18.60 -4.94
N VAL A 40 -4.15 -18.28 -5.49
CA VAL A 40 -2.87 -18.72 -4.94
C VAL A 40 -2.55 -17.87 -3.72
N ARG A 41 -2.27 -18.54 -2.60
CA ARG A 41 -1.94 -17.93 -1.31
C ARG A 41 -0.45 -18.04 -1.06
N THR A 42 0.18 -16.97 -0.60
CA THR A 42 1.60 -17.00 -0.21
C THR A 42 1.77 -17.59 1.18
N GLY A 43 0.77 -17.48 2.06
CA GLY A 43 0.85 -17.88 3.45
C GLY A 43 1.78 -16.98 4.28
N SER A 44 2.17 -15.81 3.76
CA SER A 44 3.03 -14.88 4.48
C SER A 44 2.28 -14.15 5.60
N ASP A 45 3.05 -13.60 6.54
CA ASP A 45 2.50 -12.74 7.59
C ASP A 45 1.88 -11.46 7.00
N PHE A 46 2.53 -10.86 5.98
CA PHE A 46 2.00 -9.71 5.25
C PHE A 46 0.65 -10.00 4.60
N GLU A 47 0.52 -11.14 3.91
CA GLU A 47 -0.74 -11.60 3.33
C GLU A 47 -1.81 -11.76 4.42
N THR A 48 -1.46 -12.44 5.52
CA THR A 48 -2.36 -12.69 6.65
C THR A 48 -2.90 -11.40 7.26
N ARG A 49 -2.04 -10.41 7.53
CA ARG A 49 -2.45 -9.10 8.07
C ARG A 49 -3.31 -8.32 7.10
N SER A 50 -2.93 -8.33 5.82
CA SER A 50 -3.69 -7.63 4.79
C SER A 50 -5.12 -8.16 4.70
N PHE A 51 -5.32 -9.47 4.85
CA PHE A 51 -6.67 -10.05 4.91
C PHE A 51 -7.39 -9.76 6.21
N ALA A 52 -6.70 -9.84 7.35
CA ALA A 52 -7.28 -9.44 8.63
C ALA A 52 -7.77 -7.98 8.58
N CYS A 53 -7.05 -7.09 7.90
CA CYS A 53 -7.45 -5.72 7.69
C CYS A 53 -8.73 -5.61 6.84
N VAL A 54 -8.80 -6.34 5.73
CA VAL A 54 -10.00 -6.36 4.86
C VAL A 54 -11.22 -6.88 5.63
N GLU A 55 -11.07 -7.95 6.41
CA GLU A 55 -12.17 -8.50 7.22
C GLU A 55 -12.62 -7.54 8.33
N GLN A 56 -11.70 -6.83 8.98
CA GLN A 56 -12.06 -5.81 9.98
C GLN A 56 -12.80 -4.61 9.37
N LEU A 57 -12.49 -4.25 8.12
CA LEU A 57 -13.16 -3.17 7.40
C LEU A 57 -14.56 -3.56 6.91
N ARG A 58 -14.81 -4.85 6.67
CA ARG A 58 -16.08 -5.37 6.13
C ARG A 58 -17.34 -4.82 6.82
N PRO A 59 -17.49 -4.87 8.15
CA PRO A 59 -18.69 -4.34 8.82
C PRO A 59 -18.83 -2.82 8.75
N LEU A 60 -17.77 -2.09 8.39
CA LEU A 60 -17.73 -0.63 8.43
C LEU A 60 -17.96 0.01 7.06
N ILE A 61 -17.39 -0.59 6.01
CA ILE A 61 -17.43 -0.02 4.65
C ILE A 61 -18.01 -0.98 3.61
N GLY A 62 -18.28 -2.23 3.97
CA GLY A 62 -18.72 -3.27 3.03
C GLY A 62 -20.03 -2.91 2.32
N ASP A 63 -21.06 -2.55 3.07
CA ASP A 63 -22.35 -2.16 2.51
C ASP A 63 -22.26 -0.94 1.59
N LEU A 64 -21.35 -0.01 1.90
CA LEU A 64 -21.13 1.18 1.09
C LEU A 64 -20.40 0.84 -0.22
N ALA A 65 -19.45 -0.12 -0.17
CA ALA A 65 -18.68 -0.56 -1.33
C ALA A 65 -19.51 -1.30 -2.38
N GLU A 66 -20.66 -1.86 -2.01
CA GLU A 66 -21.58 -2.50 -2.93
C GLU A 66 -22.52 -1.53 -3.66
N ARG A 67 -22.62 -0.27 -3.20
CA ARG A 67 -23.50 0.73 -3.82
C ARG A 67 -22.91 1.29 -5.11
N ASP A 68 -23.79 1.77 -5.98
CA ASP A 68 -23.36 2.53 -7.14
C ASP A 68 -22.73 3.85 -6.71
N ALA A 69 -21.62 4.23 -7.36
CA ALA A 69 -20.82 5.39 -6.96
C ALA A 69 -21.63 6.71 -6.98
N THR A 70 -22.67 6.80 -7.81
CA THR A 70 -23.57 7.95 -7.91
C THR A 70 -24.56 8.08 -6.76
N GLU A 71 -24.73 7.01 -5.96
CA GLU A 71 -25.67 6.95 -4.83
C GLU A 71 -24.98 7.23 -3.49
N VAL A 72 -23.64 7.30 -3.48
CA VAL A 72 -22.83 7.50 -2.28
C VAL A 72 -22.64 8.99 -2.03
N THR A 73 -23.21 9.48 -0.92
CA THR A 73 -23.10 10.90 -0.54
C THR A 73 -21.69 11.25 -0.08
N PHE A 74 -21.36 12.55 -0.09
CA PHE A 74 -20.07 13.02 0.44
C PHE A 74 -19.87 12.64 1.92
N GLU A 75 -20.90 12.81 2.75
CA GLU A 75 -20.86 12.45 4.19
C GLU A 75 -20.55 10.96 4.40
N GLN A 76 -21.19 10.08 3.63
CA GLN A 76 -20.88 8.64 3.67
C GLN A 76 -19.45 8.32 3.27
N GLN A 77 -18.86 9.09 2.35
CA GLN A 77 -17.45 8.93 1.97
C GLN A 77 -16.50 9.37 3.08
N GLU A 78 -16.83 10.46 3.78
CA GLU A 78 -16.05 10.94 4.92
C GLU A 78 -16.10 9.94 6.09
N ASP A 79 -17.29 9.41 6.39
CA ASP A 79 -17.48 8.39 7.44
C ASP A 79 -16.69 7.12 7.11
N ALA A 80 -16.71 6.68 5.85
CA ALA A 80 -15.94 5.51 5.40
C ALA A 80 -14.42 5.74 5.39
N ARG A 81 -13.95 7.00 5.39
CA ARG A 81 -12.51 7.31 5.43
C ARG A 81 -11.91 6.97 6.79
N GLN A 82 -12.60 7.31 7.87
CA GLN A 82 -12.05 7.17 9.23
C GLN A 82 -11.57 5.74 9.54
N PRO A 83 -12.34 4.67 9.25
CA PRO A 83 -11.85 3.30 9.41
C PRO A 83 -10.54 3.00 8.69
N LEU A 84 -10.34 3.54 7.47
CA LEU A 84 -9.12 3.32 6.70
C LEU A 84 -7.89 3.96 7.35
N LEU A 85 -8.06 5.12 7.99
CA LEU A 85 -6.97 5.84 8.64
C LEU A 85 -6.50 5.19 9.95
N TRP A 86 -7.30 4.30 10.55
CA TRP A 86 -6.97 3.67 11.83
C TRP A 86 -6.76 2.15 11.72
N ILE A 87 -7.61 1.42 11.00
CA ILE A 87 -7.55 -0.05 10.94
C ILE A 87 -6.35 -0.52 10.14
N LEU A 88 -6.03 0.12 9.02
CA LEU A 88 -4.85 -0.25 8.23
C LEU A 88 -3.56 -0.14 9.03
N PRO A 89 -3.19 1.03 9.59
CA PRO A 89 -1.94 1.14 10.34
C PRO A 89 -1.94 0.23 11.57
N MET A 90 -3.02 0.16 12.35
CA MET A 90 -3.07 -0.73 13.52
C MET A 90 -2.97 -2.23 13.17
N THR A 91 -3.57 -2.67 12.07
CA THR A 91 -3.57 -4.11 11.70
C THR A 91 -2.30 -4.51 10.95
N ILE A 92 -1.87 -3.67 10.01
CA ILE A 92 -0.76 -3.97 9.10
C ILE A 92 0.57 -3.52 9.70
N LEU A 93 0.66 -2.37 10.36
CA LEU A 93 1.88 -1.87 10.99
C LEU A 93 1.97 -2.20 12.50
N GLY A 94 0.82 -2.42 13.16
CA GLY A 94 0.76 -2.64 14.61
C GLY A 94 0.59 -1.37 15.43
N GLU A 95 0.66 -0.21 14.79
CA GLU A 95 0.61 1.10 15.42
C GLU A 95 -0.01 2.15 14.47
N ALA A 96 -0.47 3.27 15.02
CA ALA A 96 -0.93 4.44 14.28
C ALA A 96 -0.08 5.66 14.67
N SER A 97 1.18 5.68 14.20
CA SER A 97 2.12 6.79 14.39
C SER A 97 1.89 7.91 13.36
N PRO A 98 2.30 9.16 13.59
CA PRO A 98 2.04 10.27 12.64
C PRO A 98 2.54 10.04 11.20
N GLY A 99 3.59 9.23 11.00
CA GLY A 99 4.16 8.87 9.69
C GLY A 99 3.62 7.57 9.10
N TRP A 100 2.56 6.98 9.69
CA TRP A 100 2.03 5.68 9.26
C TRP A 100 1.70 5.56 7.76
N PRO A 101 1.23 6.59 7.02
CA PRO A 101 0.89 6.41 5.60
C PRO A 101 2.12 6.07 4.78
N PHE A 102 3.23 6.78 5.01
CA PHE A 102 4.50 6.53 4.33
C PHE A 102 5.09 5.18 4.74
N HIS A 103 5.04 4.87 6.04
CA HIS A 103 5.51 3.60 6.57
C HIS A 103 4.76 2.43 5.94
N LEU A 104 3.43 2.53 5.90
CA LEU A 104 2.55 1.53 5.30
C LEU A 104 2.82 1.37 3.81
N LEU A 105 2.98 2.46 3.08
CA LEU A 105 3.31 2.42 1.67
C LEU A 105 4.65 1.72 1.44
N CYS A 106 5.72 2.14 2.12
CA CYS A 106 7.03 1.51 1.98
C CYS A 106 6.98 0.00 2.30
N TRP A 107 6.29 -0.37 3.39
CA TRP A 107 6.09 -1.77 3.78
C TRP A 107 5.31 -2.58 2.74
N ASN A 108 4.17 -2.05 2.28
CA ASN A 108 3.32 -2.68 1.27
C ASN A 108 4.06 -2.88 -0.05
N GLU A 109 4.84 -1.88 -0.48
CA GLU A 109 5.63 -1.92 -1.70
C GLU A 109 6.76 -2.96 -1.60
N ALA A 110 7.52 -2.95 -0.51
CA ALA A 110 8.62 -3.88 -0.32
C ALA A 110 8.15 -5.34 -0.23
N ASN A 111 7.09 -5.64 0.54
CA ASN A 111 6.57 -7.00 0.65
C ASN A 111 5.91 -7.48 -0.64
N SER A 112 5.11 -6.63 -1.30
CA SER A 112 4.51 -6.98 -2.59
C SER A 112 5.56 -7.28 -3.65
N LEU A 113 6.72 -6.61 -3.59
CA LEU A 113 7.85 -6.91 -4.47
C LEU A 113 8.54 -8.23 -4.10
N ALA A 114 8.78 -8.47 -2.81
CA ALA A 114 9.39 -9.70 -2.31
C ALA A 114 8.57 -10.95 -2.68
N GLU A 115 7.24 -10.83 -2.61
CA GLU A 115 6.29 -11.89 -2.98
C GLU A 115 6.03 -12.00 -4.49
N GLY A 116 6.62 -11.09 -5.30
CA GLY A 116 6.50 -11.13 -6.76
C GLY A 116 5.18 -10.61 -7.32
N PHE A 117 4.35 -9.95 -6.52
CA PHE A 117 3.07 -9.37 -6.94
C PHE A 117 3.17 -8.03 -7.66
N GLN A 118 4.37 -7.46 -7.69
CA GLN A 118 4.66 -6.28 -8.49
C GLN A 118 6.10 -6.22 -9.00
N THR A 119 6.30 -5.36 -9.99
CA THR A 119 7.63 -5.10 -10.57
C THR A 119 8.42 -4.12 -9.71
N PRO A 120 9.77 -4.21 -9.70
CA PRO A 120 10.63 -3.24 -9.02
C PRO A 120 10.34 -1.78 -9.41
N TYR A 121 10.14 -1.52 -10.71
CA TYR A 121 9.83 -0.18 -11.20
C TYR A 121 8.57 0.43 -10.57
N ARG A 122 7.47 -0.34 -10.49
CA ARG A 122 6.22 0.13 -9.86
C ARG A 122 6.42 0.44 -8.37
N ALA A 123 7.14 -0.43 -7.66
CA ALA A 123 7.45 -0.22 -6.24
C ALA A 123 8.22 1.08 -6.01
N ALA A 124 9.32 1.27 -6.76
CA ALA A 124 10.12 2.49 -6.69
C ALA A 124 9.29 3.74 -7.05
N ARG A 125 8.48 3.66 -8.11
CA ARG A 125 7.65 4.79 -8.56
C ARG A 125 6.62 5.22 -7.52
N HIS A 126 5.96 4.29 -6.83
CA HIS A 126 4.99 4.64 -5.78
C HIS A 126 5.69 5.31 -4.58
N ILE A 127 6.85 4.81 -4.14
CA ILE A 127 7.61 5.41 -3.05
C ILE A 127 8.12 6.81 -3.45
N ALA A 128 8.69 6.94 -4.65
CA ALA A 128 9.18 8.23 -5.14
C ALA A 128 8.07 9.29 -5.23
N ALA A 129 6.83 8.88 -5.53
CA ALA A 129 5.69 9.78 -5.60
C ALA A 129 5.30 10.39 -4.24
N GLU A 130 5.77 9.85 -3.11
CA GLU A 130 5.50 10.39 -1.77
C GLU A 130 6.40 11.59 -1.41
N ALA A 131 7.39 11.93 -2.25
CA ALA A 131 8.31 13.05 -2.01
C ALA A 131 7.60 14.38 -1.67
N PHE A 132 6.39 14.60 -2.23
CA PHE A 132 5.61 15.80 -1.98
C PHE A 132 4.97 15.83 -0.59
N HIS A 133 4.54 14.68 -0.08
CA HIS A 133 3.82 14.58 1.19
C HIS A 133 4.76 14.35 2.37
N GLU A 134 5.90 13.69 2.14
CA GLU A 134 6.76 13.15 3.18
C GLU A 134 8.23 13.57 2.99
N PRO A 135 8.52 14.89 3.10
CA PRO A 135 9.87 15.40 2.83
C PRO A 135 10.91 14.96 3.88
N ALA A 136 10.47 14.43 5.02
CA ALA A 136 11.35 13.95 6.07
C ALA A 136 12.03 12.61 5.73
N ASP A 137 11.44 11.82 4.82
CA ASP A 137 11.95 10.51 4.33
C ASP A 137 12.62 9.68 5.43
N PRO A 138 11.88 9.21 6.46
CA PRO A 138 12.48 8.57 7.64
C PRO A 138 13.27 7.27 7.35
N PHE A 139 13.18 6.74 6.13
CA PHE A 139 13.89 5.52 5.71
C PHE A 139 15.02 5.77 4.70
N ASP A 140 15.24 7.03 4.31
CA ASP A 140 16.14 7.45 3.25
C ASP A 140 15.87 6.74 1.90
N LEU A 141 14.58 6.51 1.59
CA LEU A 141 14.16 5.76 0.39
C LEU A 141 13.79 6.67 -0.78
N ILE A 142 13.18 7.83 -0.54
CA ILE A 142 12.58 8.68 -1.58
C ILE A 142 13.62 9.11 -2.60
N ALA A 143 14.76 9.65 -2.16
CA ALA A 143 15.80 10.12 -3.07
C ALA A 143 16.39 8.98 -3.93
N SER A 144 16.61 7.81 -3.32
CA SER A 144 17.12 6.62 -3.99
C SER A 144 16.12 6.08 -5.02
N MET A 145 14.85 5.92 -4.61
CA MET A 145 13.78 5.44 -5.50
C MET A 145 13.53 6.39 -6.66
N THR A 146 13.56 7.71 -6.43
CA THR A 146 13.43 8.72 -7.49
C THR A 146 14.52 8.55 -8.55
N THR A 147 15.79 8.49 -8.12
CA THR A 147 16.94 8.30 -9.01
C THR A 147 16.85 7.00 -9.81
N LEU A 148 16.43 5.91 -9.17
CA LEU A 148 16.29 4.61 -9.82
C LEU A 148 15.11 4.58 -10.80
N THR A 149 14.00 5.25 -10.48
CA THR A 149 12.86 5.39 -11.40
C THR A 149 13.24 6.18 -12.65
N GLU A 150 13.90 7.32 -12.49
CA GLU A 150 14.41 8.13 -13.62
C GLU A 150 15.35 7.31 -14.51
N ARG A 151 16.33 6.62 -13.91
CA ARG A 151 17.25 5.76 -14.67
C ARG A 151 16.53 4.64 -15.43
N TYR A 152 15.50 4.03 -14.84
CA TYR A 152 14.72 2.98 -15.51
C TYR A 152 13.96 3.50 -16.74
N GLU A 153 13.51 4.75 -16.69
CA GLU A 153 12.78 5.43 -17.77
C GLU A 153 13.73 5.92 -18.87
N ASP A 154 14.85 6.55 -18.50
CA ASP A 154 15.78 7.21 -19.42
C ASP A 154 16.77 6.24 -20.09
N ASP A 155 17.11 5.13 -19.44
CA ASP A 155 18.08 4.15 -19.96
C ASP A 155 17.50 2.72 -20.00
N PRO A 156 16.85 2.34 -21.12
CA PRO A 156 16.32 1.00 -21.30
C PRO A 156 17.35 -0.14 -21.16
N ALA A 157 18.62 0.11 -21.46
CA ALA A 157 19.67 -0.90 -21.42
C ALA A 157 20.04 -1.28 -19.97
N SER A 158 19.88 -0.37 -19.00
CA SER A 158 20.18 -0.64 -17.59
C SER A 158 18.97 -1.04 -16.74
N ARG A 159 17.82 -1.33 -17.35
CA ARG A 159 16.58 -1.69 -16.61
C ARG A 159 16.73 -2.89 -15.70
N GLU A 160 17.47 -3.92 -16.14
CA GLU A 160 17.69 -5.12 -15.33
C GLU A 160 18.57 -4.82 -14.10
N GLU A 161 19.67 -4.10 -14.29
CA GLU A 161 20.55 -3.64 -13.21
C GLU A 161 19.79 -2.73 -12.23
N THR A 162 19.00 -1.80 -12.75
CA THR A 162 18.18 -0.87 -11.96
C THR A 162 17.11 -1.61 -11.17
N ALA A 163 16.45 -2.59 -11.78
CA ALA A 163 15.50 -3.47 -11.11
C ALA A 163 16.16 -4.26 -9.95
N ALA A 164 17.38 -4.74 -10.13
CA ALA A 164 18.14 -5.42 -9.07
C ALA A 164 18.48 -4.48 -7.91
N LYS A 165 18.87 -3.23 -8.21
CA LYS A 165 19.14 -2.20 -7.19
C LYS A 165 17.90 -1.85 -6.36
N VAL A 166 16.73 -1.71 -7.00
CA VAL A 166 15.47 -1.49 -6.29
C VAL A 166 15.15 -2.67 -5.37
N ARG A 167 15.28 -3.92 -5.85
CA ARG A 167 15.07 -5.12 -5.01
C ARG A 167 16.01 -5.13 -3.80
N SER A 168 17.28 -4.81 -4.01
CA SER A 168 18.28 -4.76 -2.94
C SER A 168 17.91 -3.72 -1.88
N ALA A 169 17.59 -2.50 -2.29
CA ALA A 169 17.25 -1.41 -1.38
C ALA A 169 15.97 -1.70 -0.58
N LEU A 170 14.92 -2.23 -1.22
CA LEU A 170 13.68 -2.58 -0.52
C LEU A 170 13.82 -3.82 0.37
N SER A 171 14.69 -4.78 0.00
CA SER A 171 15.04 -5.89 0.89
C SER A 171 15.81 -5.41 2.11
N GLU A 172 16.74 -4.47 1.94
CA GLU A 172 17.49 -3.87 3.06
C GLU A 172 16.57 -3.06 3.97
N PHE A 173 15.61 -2.34 3.41
CA PHE A 173 14.57 -1.68 4.18
C PHE A 173 13.80 -2.66 5.08
N LEU A 174 13.34 -3.80 4.57
CA LEU A 174 12.65 -4.81 5.39
C LEU A 174 13.51 -5.41 6.51
N ILE A 175 14.83 -5.37 6.38
CA ILE A 175 15.78 -5.79 7.42
C ILE A 175 15.96 -4.69 8.48
N ARG A 176 16.04 -3.42 8.07
CA ARG A 176 16.29 -2.26 8.95
C ARG A 176 15.05 -1.81 9.71
N ALA A 177 13.87 -1.95 9.10
CA ALA A 177 12.57 -1.66 9.69
C ALA A 177 11.74 -2.97 9.78
N PRO A 178 12.23 -3.97 10.55
CA PRO A 178 11.52 -5.22 10.71
C PRO A 178 10.21 -5.00 11.45
N TRP A 179 9.24 -5.87 11.18
CA TRP A 179 7.89 -5.77 11.71
C TRP A 179 7.69 -6.69 12.94
N PRO A 180 6.90 -6.31 13.97
CA PRO A 180 6.19 -5.04 14.11
C PRO A 180 7.15 -3.87 14.26
N ILE A 181 6.72 -2.68 13.85
CA ILE A 181 7.36 -1.45 14.31
C ILE A 181 7.07 -1.41 15.81
N ILE A 182 8.03 -1.87 16.61
CA ILE A 182 8.00 -1.75 18.06
C ILE A 182 8.79 -0.48 18.34
N ASP A 183 8.11 0.59 18.75
CA ASP A 183 8.78 1.75 19.34
C ASP A 183 9.53 1.28 20.60
N ASP A 184 10.84 1.51 20.65
CA ASP A 184 11.69 1.35 21.85
C ASP A 184 11.42 2.46 22.88
#